data_AF-A0A2G2GAV3-F1
#
_entry.id   AF-A0A2G2GAV3-F1
#
_cell.length_a   1.000
_cell.length_b   1.000
_cell.length_c   1.000
_cell.angle_alpha   90.00
_cell.angle_beta   90.00
_cell.angle_gamma   90.00
#
_symmetry.space_group_name_H-M   'P 1'
#
loop_
_entity.id
_entity.type
_entity.pdbx_description
1 polymer ?
#
loop_
_entity_poly.entity_id
_entity_poly.type
_entity_poly.pdbx_seq_one_letter_code
_entity_poly.pdbx_strand_id
1 'polypeptide(L)'
;MKISYTTEELIPSTDFAKGFGGFISKIINGTVDKLAVVKNNKPEAVVISISEYERIKQLANLAEDLSLAKTVHERVDGKEEELSDYETYAKRRKAKMKRAV
;
A
#
# COMPACT_ATOMS: atom_id res chain seq x y z
N MET A 1 10.13 6.49 6.78
CA MET A 1 9.30 6.39 8.01
C MET A 1 9.47 4.97 8.54
N LYS A 2 9.90 4.79 9.79
CA LYS A 2 10.16 3.45 10.38
C LYS A 2 9.04 3.15 11.37
N ILE A 3 8.39 2.00 11.21
CA ILE A 3 7.33 1.56 12.12
C ILE A 3 8.02 1.10 13.42
N SER A 4 7.70 1.77 14.53
CA SER A 4 8.17 1.42 15.87
C SER A 4 7.14 0.55 16.58
N TYR A 5 7.61 -0.40 17.37
CA TYR A 5 6.79 -1.25 18.22
C TYR A 5 7.12 -0.96 19.68
N THR A 6 6.09 -0.95 20.53
CA THR A 6 6.30 -0.93 21.98
C THR A 6 6.70 -2.33 22.47
N THR A 7 7.17 -2.42 23.71
CA THR A 7 7.51 -3.70 24.35
C THR A 7 6.31 -4.65 24.44
N GLU A 8 5.10 -4.12 24.58
CA GLU A 8 3.87 -4.91 24.68
C GLU A 8 3.38 -5.40 23.31
N GLU A 9 3.84 -4.77 22.23
CA GLU A 9 3.54 -5.15 20.86
C GLU A 9 4.51 -6.19 20.30
N LEU A 10 5.68 -6.39 20.92
CA LEU A 10 6.69 -7.35 20.47
C LEU A 10 6.54 -8.68 21.21
N ILE A 11 5.99 -9.68 20.52
CA ILE A 11 5.72 -10.99 21.14
C ILE A 11 6.58 -12.08 20.46
N PRO A 12 7.40 -12.82 21.21
CA PRO A 12 8.09 -14.00 20.69
C PRO A 12 7.10 -15.02 20.11
N SER A 13 7.44 -15.66 18.99
CA SER A 13 6.55 -16.62 18.33
C SER A 13 6.11 -17.78 19.24
N THR A 14 6.97 -18.19 20.18
CA THR A 14 6.66 -19.23 21.17
C THR A 14 5.61 -18.77 22.17
N ASP A 15 5.67 -17.51 22.59
CA ASP A 15 4.77 -16.95 23.59
C ASP A 15 3.42 -16.62 22.93
N PHE A 16 3.45 -16.15 21.68
CA PHE A 16 2.25 -15.98 20.86
C PHE A 16 1.50 -17.31 20.69
N ALA A 17 2.19 -18.42 20.40
CA ALA A 17 1.56 -19.73 20.27
C ALA A 17 0.91 -20.22 21.58
N LYS A 18 1.58 -20.01 22.73
CA LYS A 18 1.05 -20.40 24.05
C LYS A 18 -0.12 -19.53 24.50
N GLY A 19 -0.08 -18.24 24.21
CA GLY A 19 -1.04 -17.23 24.67
C GLY A 19 -2.04 -16.78 23.61
N PHE A 20 -2.18 -17.52 22.50
CA PHE A 20 -2.87 -17.09 21.28
C PHE A 20 -4.21 -16.40 21.55
N GLY A 21 -5.13 -17.06 22.26
CA GLY A 21 -6.46 -16.50 22.53
C GLY A 21 -6.44 -15.20 23.33
N GLY A 22 -5.51 -15.05 24.28
CA GLY A 22 -5.35 -13.82 25.06
C GLY A 22 -4.83 -12.67 24.22
N PHE A 23 -3.84 -12.92 23.37
CA PHE A 23 -3.28 -11.91 22.46
C PHE A 23 -4.31 -11.46 21.42
N ILE A 24 -5.06 -12.39 20.83
CA ILE A 24 -6.15 -12.05 19.90
C ILE A 24 -7.22 -11.21 20.60
N SER A 25 -7.60 -11.56 21.83
CA SER A 25 -8.58 -10.79 22.60
C SER A 25 -8.12 -9.35 22.85
N LYS A 26 -6.83 -9.13 23.14
CA LYS A 26 -6.26 -7.78 23.30
C LYS A 26 -6.38 -6.94 22.02
N ILE A 27 -6.18 -7.55 20.85
CA ILE A 27 -6.35 -6.88 19.56
C ILE A 27 -7.81 -6.54 19.31
N ILE A 28 -8.71 -7.51 19.48
CA ILE A 28 -10.15 -7.31 19.22
C ILE A 28 -10.76 -6.25 20.15
N ASN A 29 -10.34 -6.25 21.42
CA ASN A 29 -10.82 -5.29 22.42
C ASN A 29 -10.13 -3.91 22.32
N GLY A 30 -9.21 -3.71 21.36
CA GLY A 30 -8.49 -2.45 21.19
C GLY A 30 -7.54 -2.11 22.33
N THR A 31 -7.14 -3.09 23.15
CA THR A 31 -6.11 -2.88 24.18
C THR A 31 -4.74 -2.69 23.54
N VAL A 32 -4.51 -3.34 22.40
CA VAL A 32 -3.30 -3.18 21.59
C VAL A 32 -3.71 -3.15 20.12
N ASP A 33 -3.24 -2.17 19.36
CA ASP A 33 -3.63 -1.98 17.96
C ASP A 33 -3.04 -3.05 17.02
N LYS A 34 -1.81 -3.49 17.31
CA LYS A 34 -1.06 -4.45 16.48
C LYS A 34 -0.06 -5.23 17.31
N LEU A 35 0.22 -6.47 16.92
CA LEU A 35 1.30 -7.27 17.52
C LEU A 35 2.32 -7.64 16.45
N ALA A 36 3.59 -7.35 16.70
CA ALA A 36 4.70 -7.90 15.94
C ALA A 36 5.14 -9.24 16.53
N VAL A 37 4.99 -10.30 15.74
CA VAL A 37 5.47 -11.63 16.08
C VAL A 37 6.95 -11.72 15.73
N VAL A 38 7.76 -11.98 16.75
CA VAL A 38 9.22 -12.03 16.66
C VAL A 38 9.70 -13.48 16.59
N LYS A 39 10.53 -13.80 15.59
CA LYS A 39 11.22 -15.09 15.48
C LYS A 39 12.69 -14.81 15.18
N ASN A 40 13.61 -15.55 15.79
CA ASN A 40 15.07 -15.33 15.63
C ASN A 40 15.50 -13.86 15.86
N ASN A 41 14.93 -13.21 16.88
CA ASN A 41 15.17 -11.80 17.23
C ASN A 41 14.80 -10.76 16.15
N LYS A 42 13.93 -11.13 15.19
CA LYS A 42 13.42 -10.21 14.18
C LYS A 42 11.88 -10.28 14.12
N PRO A 43 11.17 -9.14 13.99
CA PRO A 43 9.76 -9.14 13.63
C PRO A 43 9.57 -9.76 12.25
N GLU A 44 8.81 -10.85 12.17
CA GLU A 44 8.56 -11.59 10.91
C GLU A 44 7.11 -11.43 10.43
N ALA A 45 6.18 -11.15 11.35
CA ALA A 45 4.77 -10.98 11.03
C ALA A 45 4.12 -9.93 11.92
N VAL A 46 3.03 -9.34 11.43
CA VAL A 46 2.18 -8.44 12.20
C VAL A 46 0.77 -9.02 12.26
N VAL A 47 0.18 -9.00 13.44
CA VAL A 47 -1.21 -9.39 13.68
C VAL A 47 -2.00 -8.12 14.00
N ILE A 48 -3.09 -7.91 13.27
CA ILE A 48 -4.05 -6.82 13.44
C ILE A 48 -5.46 -7.41 13.37
N SER A 49 -6.47 -6.64 13.78
CA SER A 49 -7.86 -7.05 13.61
C SER A 49 -8.21 -7.13 12.12
N ILE A 50 -9.21 -7.95 11.79
CA ILE A 50 -9.74 -8.05 10.43
C ILE A 50 -10.27 -6.70 9.95
N SER A 51 -10.96 -5.96 10.81
CA SER A 51 -11.47 -4.63 10.49
C SER A 51 -10.36 -3.65 10.11
N GLU A 52 -9.23 -3.69 10.81
CA GLU A 52 -8.09 -2.82 10.50
C GLU A 52 -7.40 -3.24 9.20
N TYR A 53 -7.28 -4.54 8.93
CA TYR A 53 -6.79 -5.03 7.65
C TYR A 53 -7.67 -4.56 6.48
N GLU A 54 -8.99 -4.70 6.61
CA GLU A 54 -9.96 -4.25 5.59
C GLU A 54 -9.90 -2.73 5.39
N ARG A 55 -9.79 -1.96 6.48
CA ARG A 55 -9.62 -0.49 6.41
C ARG A 55 -8.37 -0.11 5.62
N ILE A 56 -7.24 -0.77 5.86
CA ILE A 56 -6.00 -0.53 5.13
C ILE A 56 -6.17 -0.85 3.64
N LYS A 57 -6.83 -1.97 3.31
CA LYS A 57 -7.12 -2.35 1.92
C LYS A 57 -8.00 -1.32 1.21
N GLN A 58 -9.03 -0.81 1.88
CA GLN A 58 -9.90 0.24 1.34
C GLN A 58 -9.13 1.54 1.10
N LEU A 59 -8.28 1.95 2.05
CA LEU A 59 -7.44 3.14 1.89
C LEU A 59 -6.45 3.01 0.74
N ALA A 60 -5.88 1.82 0.53
CA ALA A 60 -4.99 1.56 -0.60
C ALA A 60 -5.71 1.74 -1.95
N ASN A 61 -6.93 1.20 -2.08
CA ASN A 61 -7.74 1.37 -3.27
C ASN A 61 -8.09 2.85 -3.52
N LEU A 62 -8.51 3.57 -2.47
CA LEU A 62 -8.82 5.00 -2.59
C LEU A 62 -7.59 5.82 -3.01
N ALA A 63 -6.41 5.49 -2.48
CA ALA A 63 -5.17 6.17 -2.88
C ALA A 63 -4.82 5.94 -4.35
N GLU A 64 -5.07 4.71 -4.86
CA GLU A 64 -4.93 4.40 -6.28
C GLU A 64 -5.93 5.19 -7.13
N ASP A 65 -7.21 5.19 -6.76
CA ASP A 65 -8.26 5.93 -7.46
C ASP A 65 -7.95 7.43 -7.53
N LEU A 66 -7.47 8.03 -6.44
CA LEU A 66 -7.05 9.42 -6.41
C LEU A 66 -5.84 9.69 -7.33
N SER A 67 -4.88 8.76 -7.38
CA SER A 67 -3.74 8.86 -8.29
C SER A 67 -4.16 8.77 -9.76
N LEU A 68 -5.10 7.88 -10.07
CA LEU A 68 -5.68 7.75 -11.41
C LEU A 68 -6.46 9.00 -11.80
N ALA A 69 -7.34 9.49 -10.92
CA ALA A 69 -8.12 10.71 -11.14
C ALA A 69 -7.21 11.91 -11.39
N LYS A 70 -6.13 12.06 -10.60
CA LYS A 70 -5.12 13.09 -10.82
C LYS A 70 -4.45 12.95 -12.18
N THR A 71 -4.05 11.74 -12.57
CA THR A 71 -3.40 11.47 -13.87
C THR A 71 -4.33 11.79 -15.04
N VAL A 72 -5.61 11.42 -14.93
CA VAL A 72 -6.63 11.72 -15.94
C VAL A 72 -6.83 13.23 -16.05
N HIS A 73 -6.99 13.91 -14.91
CA HIS A 73 -7.16 15.35 -14.87
C HIS A 73 -5.97 16.10 -15.48
N GLU A 74 -4.73 15.71 -15.13
CA GLU A 74 -3.52 16.29 -15.72
C GLU A 74 -3.44 16.13 -17.24
N ARG A 75 -3.90 14.99 -17.79
CA ARG A 75 -3.93 14.76 -19.24
C ARG A 75 -5.02 15.59 -19.94
N VAL A 76 -6.21 15.65 -19.34
CA VAL A 76 -7.35 16.38 -19.89
C VAL A 76 -7.11 17.89 -19.84
N ASP A 77 -6.66 18.41 -18.69
CA ASP A 77 -6.39 19.84 -18.49
C ASP A 77 -5.09 20.28 -19.17
N GLY A 78 -4.10 19.39 -19.24
CA GLY A 78 -2.78 19.65 -19.81
C GLY A 78 -2.79 19.95 -21.32
N LYS A 79 -3.94 19.85 -22.00
CA LYS A 79 -4.04 19.98 -23.46
C LYS A 79 -2.94 19.17 -24.17
N GLU A 80 -2.58 17.98 -23.65
CA GLU A 80 -1.85 17.04 -24.47
C GLU A 80 -2.77 16.73 -25.64
N GLU A 81 -2.45 17.31 -26.81
CA GLU A 81 -3.28 17.23 -28.00
C GLU A 81 -3.86 15.83 -28.13
N GLU A 82 -5.20 15.74 -28.15
CA GLU A 82 -5.89 14.52 -28.53
C GLU A 82 -5.22 13.99 -29.80
N LEU A 83 -4.54 12.86 -29.68
CA LEU A 83 -4.15 12.10 -30.85
C LEU A 83 -5.43 11.46 -31.38
N SER A 84 -6.16 12.25 -32.14
CA SER A 84 -7.47 11.88 -32.65
C SER A 84 -7.39 10.81 -33.74
N ASP A 85 -6.18 10.53 -34.29
CA ASP A 85 -5.97 9.51 -35.31
C ASP A 85 -4.56 8.86 -35.25
N TYR A 86 -4.50 7.55 -35.54
CA TYR A 86 -3.31 6.70 -35.46
C TYR A 86 -2.20 7.15 -36.43
N GLU A 87 -2.55 7.61 -37.64
CA GLU A 87 -1.56 8.09 -38.59
C GLU A 87 -0.78 9.30 -38.07
N THR A 88 -1.47 10.20 -37.38
CA THR A 88 -0.90 11.41 -36.79
C THR A 88 0.08 11.06 -35.67
N TYR A 89 -0.25 10.08 -34.84
CA TYR A 89 0.66 9.53 -33.83
C TYR A 89 1.92 8.91 -34.44
N ALA A 90 1.76 8.03 -35.44
CA ALA A 90 2.85 7.30 -36.07
C ALA A 90 3.89 8.25 -36.70
N LYS A 91 3.43 9.33 -37.36
CA LYS A 91 4.29 10.37 -37.94
C LYS A 91 5.10 11.11 -36.87
N ARG A 92 4.47 11.53 -35.76
CA ARG A 92 5.17 12.21 -34.64
C ARG A 92 6.22 11.32 -33.97
N ARG A 93 5.92 10.03 -33.76
CA ARG A 93 6.86 9.09 -33.14
C ARG A 93 8.10 8.88 -34.00
N LYS A 94 7.95 8.71 -35.32
CA LYS A 94 9.08 8.64 -36.27
C LYS A 94 9.92 9.93 -36.25
N ALA A 95 9.28 11.09 -36.18
CA ALA A 95 9.99 12.38 -36.12
C ALA A 95 10.79 12.58 -34.81
N LYS A 96 10.25 12.16 -33.66
CA LYS A 96 10.98 12.19 -32.37
C LYS A 96 12.18 11.25 -32.38
N MET A 97 12.04 10.02 -32.90
CA MET A 97 13.16 9.08 -33.00
C MET A 97 14.29 9.60 -33.92
N LYS A 98 13.94 10.30 -35.01
CA LYS A 98 14.95 10.93 -35.90
C LYS A 98 15.73 12.08 -35.27
N ARG A 99 15.19 12.73 -34.22
CA ARG A 99 15.86 13.84 -33.51
C ARG A 99 16.72 13.37 -32.34
N ALA A 100 16.60 12.10 -31.93
CA ALA A 100 17.34 11.51 -30.82
C ALA A 100 18.59 10.74 -31.29
N VAL A 101 18.87 10.73 -32.59
CA VAL A 101 20.06 10.18 -33.25
C VAL A 101 20.81 11.35 -33.86
#